data_AF-A0A452VDU9-F1
#
_entry.id   AF-A0A452VDU9-F1
#
_cell.length_a   1.000
_cell.length_b   1.000
_cell.length_c   1.000
_cell.angle_alpha   90.00
_cell.angle_beta   90.00
_cell.angle_gamma   90.00
#
_symmetry.space_group_name_H-M   'P 1'
#
loop_
_entity.id
_entity.type
_entity.pdbx_description
1 polymer ?
#
loop_
_entity_poly.entity_id
_entity_poly.type
_entity_poly.pdbx_seq_one_letter_code
_entity_poly.pdbx_strand_id
1 'polypeptide(L)' 'MQLSKIPLCAGCDQHILDRFILKALDRHWHSKCLKCTDCHAPLAERCFSRGESVYCKDDFFK' A
#
# COMPACT_ATOMS: atom_id res chain seq x y z
N MET A 1 -11.36 16.73 20.12
CA MET A 1 -10.24 15.80 19.86
C MET A 1 -10.05 15.72 18.35
N GLN A 2 -8.97 16.30 17.82
CA GLN A 2 -8.75 16.41 16.37
C GLN A 2 -8.23 15.07 15.84
N LEU A 3 -9.09 14.27 15.21
CA LEU A 3 -8.72 13.04 14.47
C LEU A 3 -7.94 13.32 13.16
N SER A 4 -7.54 14.57 12.92
CA SER A 4 -7.09 15.08 11.61
C SER A 4 -5.67 14.70 11.19
N LYS A 5 -5.07 13.63 11.74
CA LYS A 5 -3.69 13.20 11.38
C LYS A 5 -3.52 11.70 11.14
N ILE A 6 -4.58 10.89 11.21
CA ILE A 6 -4.46 9.45 10.94
C ILE A 6 -4.49 9.24 9.43
N PRO A 7 -3.43 8.66 8.81
CA PRO A 7 -3.41 8.48 7.37
C PRO A 7 -4.42 7.43 6.92
N LEU A 8 -4.97 7.61 5.71
CA LEU A 8 -5.82 6.64 5.04
C LEU A 8 -4.97 5.65 4.25
N CYS A 9 -5.37 4.39 4.27
CA CYS A 9 -4.74 3.33 3.49
C CYS A 9 -5.19 3.41 2.02
N ALA A 10 -4.24 3.54 1.10
CA ALA A 10 -4.53 3.59 -0.32
C ALA A 10 -5.03 2.25 -0.92
N GLY A 11 -5.01 1.15 -0.16
CA GLY A 11 -5.50 -0.15 -0.61
C GLY A 11 -6.89 -0.53 -0.10
N CYS A 12 -7.42 0.14 0.92
CA CYS A 12 -8.75 -0.18 1.48
C CYS A 12 -9.56 1.04 1.93
N ASP A 13 -9.02 2.26 1.75
CA ASP A 13 -9.65 3.53 2.10
C ASP A 13 -10.05 3.67 3.58
N GLN A 14 -9.46 2.84 4.46
CA GLN A 14 -9.66 2.92 5.91
C GLN A 14 -8.47 3.59 6.60
N HIS A 15 -8.72 4.19 7.76
CA HIS A 15 -7.68 4.75 8.61
C HIS A 15 -6.67 3.69 9.08
N ILE A 16 -5.38 4.03 9.06
CA ILE A 16 -4.31 3.14 9.52
C ILE A 16 -4.10 3.35 11.01
N LEU A 17 -4.59 2.39 11.80
CA LEU A 17 -4.41 2.35 13.26
C LEU A 17 -3.31 1.36 13.68
N ASP A 18 -2.64 0.73 12.70
CA ASP A 18 -1.57 -0.24 12.91
C ASP A 18 -0.35 0.43 13.56
N ARG A 19 0.41 -0.35 14.33
CA ARG A 19 1.68 0.09 14.94
C ARG A 19 2.72 0.49 13.89
N PHE A 20 2.67 -0.12 12.72
CA PHE A 20 3.60 0.12 11.62
C PHE A 20 2.83 0.52 10.36
N ILE A 21 3.29 1.60 9.73
CA ILE A 21 2.70 2.16 8.51
C ILE A 21 3.72 2.01 7.40
N LEU A 22 3.31 1.41 6.28
CA LEU A 22 4.16 1.36 5.09
C LEU A 22 3.91 2.62 4.25
N LYS A 23 5.00 3.28 3.85
CA LYS A 23 4.94 4.42 2.92
C LYS A 23 5.51 3.98 1.58
N ALA A 24 4.67 4.03 0.55
CA ALA A 24 5.03 3.62 -0.80
C ALA A 24 4.31 4.51 -1.81
N LEU A 25 5.02 4.97 -2.84
CA LEU A 25 4.46 5.76 -3.95
C LEU A 25 3.75 7.03 -3.47
N ASP A 26 4.34 7.69 -2.45
CA ASP A 26 3.78 8.84 -1.73
C ASP A 26 2.43 8.61 -1.01
N ARG A 27 1.99 7.35 -0.92
CA ARG A 27 0.76 6.94 -0.22
C ARG A 27 1.09 6.10 1.03
N HIS A 28 0.12 6.01 1.93
CA HIS A 28 0.22 5.20 3.15
C HIS A 28 -0.58 3.91 3.00
N TRP A 29 -0.07 2.83 3.59
CA TRP A 29 -0.65 1.50 3.46
C TRP A 29 -0.58 0.72 4.77
N HIS A 30 -1.61 -0.08 5.03
CA HIS A 30 -1.47 -1.19 5.99
C HIS A 30 -0.46 -2.21 5.45
N SER A 31 0.26 -2.88 6.36
CA SER A 31 1.17 -3.97 5.99
C SER A 31 0.47 -5.08 5.18
N LYS A 32 -0.78 -5.38 5.53
CA LYS A 32 -1.63 -6.37 4.82
C LYS A 32 -2.21 -5.88 3.48
N CYS A 33 -2.25 -4.57 3.26
CA CYS A 33 -2.89 -3.98 2.07
C CYS A 33 -1.88 -3.70 0.95
N LEU A 34 -0.61 -3.49 1.28
CA LEU A 34 0.44 -3.31 0.29
C LEU A 34 0.85 -4.66 -0.30
N LYS A 35 0.08 -5.12 -1.30
CA LYS A 35 0.25 -6.40 -1.98
C LYS A 35 0.06 -6.23 -3.49
N CYS A 36 0.65 -7.12 -4.28
CA CYS A 36 0.49 -7.09 -5.73
C CYS A 36 -0.99 -7.20 -6.13
N THR A 37 -1.41 -6.41 -7.10
CA THR A 37 -2.77 -6.44 -7.63
C THR A 37 -3.08 -7.79 -8.30
N ASP A 38 -2.08 -8.40 -8.97
CA ASP A 38 -2.26 -9.63 -9.74
C ASP A 38 -1.98 -10.90 -8.92
N CYS A 39 -0.79 -11.02 -8.32
CA CYS A 39 -0.44 -12.23 -7.56
C CYS A 39 -0.73 -12.15 -6.05
N HIS A 40 -1.17 -10.99 -5.54
CA HIS A 40 -1.41 -10.75 -4.11
C HIS A 40 -0.22 -10.99 -3.18
N ALA A 41 1.00 -11.11 -3.71
CA ALA A 41 2.22 -11.20 -2.91
C ALA A 41 2.44 -9.90 -2.11
N PRO A 42 2.87 -9.97 -0.84
CA PRO A 42 3.16 -8.79 -0.04
C PRO A 42 4.33 -8.00 -0.62
N LEU A 43 4.17 -6.67 -0.70
CA LEU A 43 5.15 -5.76 -1.31
C LEU A 43 5.86 -4.89 -0.25
N ALA A 44 6.41 -5.53 0.78
CA ALA A 44 7.03 -4.84 1.91
C ALA A 44 8.38 -4.17 1.57
N GLU A 45 9.14 -4.73 0.62
CA GLU A 45 10.49 -4.24 0.28
C GLU A 45 10.54 -3.43 -1.02
N ARG A 46 9.87 -3.91 -2.08
CA ARG A 46 9.85 -3.28 -3.40
C ARG A 46 8.46 -3.39 -4.00
N CYS A 47 7.96 -2.28 -4.53
CA CYS A 47 6.68 -2.20 -5.23
C CYS A 47 6.82 -1.28 -6.45
N PHE A 48 6.01 -1.53 -7.46
CA PHE A 48 5.92 -0.72 -8.67
C PHE A 48 4.47 -0.27 -8.85
N SER A 49 4.25 0.95 -9.35
CA SER A 49 2.91 1.46 -9.64
C SER A 49 2.64 1.51 -11.13
N ARG A 50 1.46 1.08 -11.55
CA ARG A 50 0.91 1.38 -12.88
C ARG A 50 -0.50 1.96 -12.70
N GLY A 51 -0.63 3.27 -12.91
CA GLY A 51 -1.85 4.00 -12.56
C GLY A 51 -2.07 4.01 -11.05
N GLU A 52 -3.24 3.55 -10.61
CA GLU A 52 -3.59 3.46 -9.17
C GLU A 52 -3.26 2.09 -8.55
N SER A 53 -2.86 1.12 -9.36
CA SER A 53 -2.58 -0.25 -8.95
C SER A 53 -1.09 -0.46 -8.64
N VAL A 54 -0.82 -1.31 -7.67
CA VAL A 54 0.54 -1.67 -7.23
C VAL A 54 0.87 -3.11 -7.59
N TYR A 55 2.11 -3.34 -8.02
CA TYR A 55 2.57 -4.60 -8.59
C TYR A 55 3.92 -5.02 -8.01
N CYS A 56 4.17 -6.33 -8.00
CA CYS A 56 5.51 -6.87 -7.78
C CYS A 56 6.37 -6.63 -9.04
N LYS A 57 7.68 -6.88 -8.92
CA LYS A 57 8.60 -6.76 -10.06
C LYS A 57 8.15 -7.62 -11.23
N ASP A 58 7.81 -8.88 -10.97
CA ASP A 58 7.54 -9.86 -12.02
C ASP A 58 6.27 -9.53 -12.81
N ASP A 59 5.18 -9.14 -12.13
CA ASP A 59 3.92 -8.77 -12.78
C ASP A 59 3.97 -7.38 -13.45
N PHE A 60 4.86 -6.50 -13.00
CA PHE A 60 5.01 -5.17 -13.59
C PHE A 60 5.72 -5.21 -14.95
N PHE A 61 6.72 -6.08 -15.11
CA PHE A 61 7.52 -6.20 -16.35
C PHE A 61 7.03 -7.27 -17.32
N LYS A 62 5.98 -8.01 -16.95
CA LYS A 62 5.30 -8.94 -17.83
C LYS A 62 4.50 -8.21 -18.90
#